data_AF-A0AAQ4FNY4-F1
#
_entry.id   AF-A0AAQ4FNY4-F1
#
_cell.length_a   1.000
_cell.length_b   1.000
_cell.length_c   1.000
_cell.angle_alpha   90.00
_cell.angle_beta   90.00
_cell.angle_gamma   90.00
#
_symmetry.space_group_name_H-M   'P 1'
#
loop_
_entity.id
_entity.type
_entity.pdbx_description
1 polymer ?
#
loop_
_entity_poly.entity_id
_entity_poly.type
_entity_poly.pdbx_seq_one_letter_code
_entity_poly.pdbx_strand_id
1 'polypeptide(L)'
;MAGYNKKGTAWLQHSVPRFVGAVKKGYKYPNNGLENGQLFFCISVPLNSVNVIATHLQVQAANVYQKYAPDWAKSYKEFWAILNKEYMRRVPKEHLKVDFLLTNKKKLVMAIAKPPNYPRDIYTQELGRQMNDSITVQSWRNGAGGAQNEHCTPHYSVTDVTVIGVKTKKGYAVFSSREDHSKWYVTRHKGVFCFSSLNRM
;
A
#
# COMPACT_ATOMS: atom_id res chain seq x y z
N MET A 1 11.98 6.63 1.94
CA MET A 1 13.20 7.28 2.45
C MET A 1 14.41 6.49 1.96
N ALA A 2 15.30 7.08 1.16
CA ALA A 2 16.59 6.45 0.87
C ALA A 2 17.60 6.94 1.92
N GLY A 3 18.29 6.01 2.59
CA GLY A 3 19.10 6.32 3.77
C GLY A 3 20.39 7.08 3.44
N TYR A 4 20.91 7.79 4.45
CA TYR A 4 22.27 8.34 4.44
C TYR A 4 23.29 7.21 4.18
N ASN A 5 24.35 7.48 3.41
CA ASN A 5 25.37 6.52 2.93
C ASN A 5 24.96 5.54 1.81
N LYS A 6 23.84 5.74 1.10
CA LYS A 6 23.47 4.96 -0.11
C LYS A 6 23.36 3.43 0.12
N LYS A 7 23.23 2.97 1.37
CA LYS A 7 23.23 1.53 1.72
C LYS A 7 21.87 0.84 1.52
N GLY A 8 20.82 1.58 1.17
CA GLY A 8 19.50 1.01 0.89
C GLY A 8 18.38 2.05 0.97
N THR A 9 17.17 1.56 0.75
CA THR A 9 15.93 2.34 0.77
C THR A 9 14.93 1.71 1.73
N ALA A 10 14.31 2.55 2.56
CA ALA A 10 13.13 2.19 3.33
C ALA A 10 11.87 2.68 2.61
N TRP A 11 10.94 1.77 2.38
CA TRP A 11 9.59 2.07 1.87
C TRP A 11 8.58 1.83 2.98
N LEU A 12 7.98 2.92 3.46
CA LEU A 12 6.97 2.93 4.51
C LEU A 12 5.60 3.23 3.88
N GLN A 13 4.65 2.33 4.06
CA GLN A 13 3.24 2.53 3.75
C GLN A 13 2.45 2.65 5.06
N HIS A 14 1.38 3.45 5.04
CA HIS A 14 0.49 3.58 6.19
C HIS A 14 -0.93 3.97 5.76
N SER A 15 -1.89 3.83 6.67
CA SER A 15 -3.28 4.28 6.49
C SER A 15 -3.62 5.61 7.18
N VAL A 16 -2.69 6.16 7.97
CA VAL A 16 -2.92 7.38 8.76
C VAL A 16 -3.16 8.61 7.88
N PRO A 17 -4.33 9.27 7.95
CA PRO A 17 -4.58 10.45 7.14
C PRO A 17 -3.76 11.66 7.62
N ARG A 18 -3.27 12.47 6.68
CA ARG A 18 -2.45 13.68 6.96
C ARG A 18 -1.12 13.38 7.66
N PHE A 19 -0.56 12.20 7.44
CA PHE A 19 0.76 11.77 7.91
C PHE A 19 1.75 11.59 6.73
N VAL A 20 3.04 11.89 6.86
CA VAL A 20 3.63 12.74 7.91
C VAL A 20 3.18 14.19 7.63
N GLY A 21 2.70 14.90 8.66
CA GLY A 21 2.44 16.33 8.51
C GLY A 21 3.70 17.10 8.13
N ALA A 22 3.58 18.40 7.82
CA ALA A 22 4.74 19.22 7.49
C ALA A 22 5.76 19.23 8.65
N VAL A 23 6.90 18.55 8.48
CA VAL A 23 7.88 18.29 9.56
C VAL A 23 8.71 19.53 9.93
N LYS A 24 8.44 20.70 9.31
CA LYS A 24 9.15 21.96 9.59
C LYS A 24 9.10 22.40 11.05
N LYS A 25 8.08 21.97 11.81
CA LYS A 25 7.88 22.28 13.24
C LYS A 25 8.16 21.07 14.15
N GLY A 26 8.85 20.04 13.64
CA GLY A 26 9.08 18.78 14.34
C GLY A 26 8.05 17.69 13.99
N TYR A 27 8.29 16.48 14.49
CA TYR A 27 7.39 15.34 14.31
C TYR A 27 6.19 15.45 15.26
N LYS A 28 4.98 15.23 14.72
CA LYS A 28 3.76 15.07 15.51
C LYS A 28 2.88 13.99 14.87
N TYR A 29 2.45 13.02 15.67
CA TYR A 29 1.43 12.08 15.25
C TYR A 29 0.06 12.80 15.22
N PRO A 30 -0.72 12.69 14.14
CA PRO A 30 -1.91 13.51 13.98
C PRO A 30 -3.07 12.93 14.82
N ASN A 31 -3.87 13.80 15.43
CA ASN A 31 -4.94 13.40 16.36
C ASN A 31 -5.99 12.49 15.70
N ASN A 32 -6.31 12.73 14.43
CA ASN A 32 -7.23 11.89 13.64
C ASN A 32 -6.70 10.46 13.37
N GLY A 33 -5.42 10.20 13.65
CA GLY A 33 -4.82 8.87 13.59
C GLY A 33 -5.03 8.04 14.85
N LEU A 34 -5.69 8.58 15.88
CA LEU A 34 -5.92 7.93 17.17
C LEU A 34 -7.29 7.25 17.27
N GLU A 35 -8.26 7.67 16.47
CA GLU A 35 -9.66 7.22 16.57
C GLU A 35 -9.90 5.85 15.91
N ASN A 36 -9.26 5.60 14.77
CA ASN A 36 -9.48 4.40 13.97
C ASN A 36 -8.21 3.55 13.95
N GLY A 37 -8.37 2.23 13.84
CA GLY A 37 -7.29 1.29 13.58
C GLY A 37 -6.44 1.72 12.38
N GLN A 38 -5.13 1.64 12.54
CA GLN A 38 -4.16 2.02 11.52
C GLN A 38 -3.13 0.91 11.35
N LEU A 39 -2.64 0.77 10.12
CA LEU A 39 -1.55 -0.14 9.83
C LEU A 39 -0.35 0.64 9.30
N PHE A 40 0.83 0.29 9.78
CA PHE A 40 2.11 0.72 9.25
C PHE A 40 2.87 -0.51 8.76
N PHE A 41 3.44 -0.41 7.56
CA PHE A 41 4.24 -1.47 6.98
C PHE A 41 5.52 -0.87 6.40
N CYS A 42 6.66 -1.36 6.84
CA CYS A 42 7.96 -0.85 6.43
C CYS A 42 8.82 -2.00 5.91
N ILE A 43 9.38 -1.81 4.71
CA ILE A 43 10.36 -2.73 4.14
C ILE A 43 11.66 -1.99 3.84
N SER A 44 12.77 -2.72 3.97
CA SER A 44 14.10 -2.26 3.59
C SER A 44 14.53 -3.01 2.34
N VAL A 45 14.78 -2.29 1.24
CA VAL A 45 15.17 -2.82 -0.06
C VAL A 45 16.49 -2.20 -0.53
N PRO A 46 17.20 -2.81 -1.50
CA PRO A 46 18.42 -2.22 -2.04
C PRO A 46 18.12 -0.90 -2.74
N LEU A 47 19.11 0.00 -2.80
CA LEU A 47 18.93 1.33 -3.35
C LEU A 47 18.48 1.30 -4.82
N ASN A 48 18.89 0.31 -5.61
CA ASN A 48 18.48 0.15 -7.00
C ASN A 48 16.97 -0.05 -7.19
N SER A 49 16.22 -0.40 -6.14
CA SER A 49 14.77 -0.59 -6.19
C SER A 49 14.00 0.73 -6.19
N VAL A 50 14.64 1.89 -5.98
CA VAL A 50 13.96 3.19 -5.92
C VAL A 50 13.23 3.55 -7.21
N ASN A 51 13.77 3.18 -8.38
CA ASN A 51 13.08 3.44 -9.66
C ASN A 51 11.80 2.61 -9.77
N VAL A 52 11.83 1.34 -9.34
CA VAL A 52 10.63 0.49 -9.33
C VAL A 52 9.58 1.10 -8.41
N ILE A 53 9.95 1.47 -7.18
CA ILE A 53 9.02 2.12 -6.24
C ILE A 53 8.47 3.43 -6.82
N ALA A 54 9.33 4.26 -7.42
CA ALA A 54 8.91 5.52 -8.03
C ALA A 54 7.91 5.30 -9.18
N THR A 55 8.15 4.31 -10.04
CA THR A 55 7.19 3.93 -11.09
C THR A 55 5.85 3.50 -10.49
N HIS A 56 5.84 2.67 -9.44
CA HIS A 56 4.60 2.27 -8.75
C HIS A 56 3.82 3.47 -8.20
N LEU A 57 4.51 4.43 -7.60
CA LEU A 57 3.91 5.67 -7.09
C LEU A 57 3.37 6.55 -8.23
N GLN A 58 4.09 6.66 -9.34
CA GLN A 58 3.63 7.40 -10.51
C GLN A 58 2.39 6.77 -11.16
N VAL A 59 2.34 5.44 -11.28
CA VAL A 59 1.16 4.70 -11.80
C VAL A 59 -0.07 4.98 -10.92
N GLN A 60 0.11 5.01 -9.59
CA GLN A 60 -0.96 5.32 -8.64
C GLN A 60 -1.35 6.81 -8.61
N ALA A 61 -0.68 7.67 -9.37
CA ALA A 61 -0.79 9.12 -9.28
C ALA A 61 -0.58 9.65 -7.84
N ALA A 62 0.38 9.06 -7.11
CA ALA A 62 0.67 9.43 -5.73
C ALA A 62 1.17 10.88 -5.65
N ASN A 63 0.56 11.67 -4.76
CA ASN A 63 0.95 13.06 -4.57
C ASN A 63 2.21 13.19 -3.70
N VAL A 64 3.26 13.80 -4.26
CA VAL A 64 4.47 14.17 -3.51
C VAL A 64 4.29 15.55 -2.87
N TYR A 65 4.05 15.57 -1.56
CA TYR A 65 3.87 16.81 -0.79
C TYR A 65 5.12 17.27 -0.02
N GLN A 66 6.03 16.35 0.31
CA GLN A 66 7.30 16.65 0.97
C GLN A 66 8.41 15.81 0.37
N LYS A 67 9.57 16.44 0.10
CA LYS A 67 10.70 15.79 -0.56
C LYS A 67 12.05 16.29 -0.04
N TYR A 68 13.04 15.43 -0.15
CA TYR A 68 14.46 15.79 -0.11
C TYR A 68 15.10 15.13 -1.33
N ALA A 69 15.74 15.93 -2.19
CA ALA A 69 16.25 15.52 -3.50
C ALA A 69 17.77 15.72 -3.58
N PRO A 70 18.56 14.84 -2.95
CA PRO A 70 20.03 14.91 -2.99
C PRO A 70 20.57 14.54 -4.38
N ASP A 71 21.79 14.99 -4.71
CA ASP A 71 22.36 14.82 -6.06
C ASP A 71 22.45 13.37 -6.54
N TRP A 72 22.69 12.41 -5.64
CA TRP A 72 22.74 11.00 -6.02
C TRP A 72 21.41 10.51 -6.61
N ALA A 73 20.28 11.15 -6.28
CA ALA A 73 18.97 10.78 -6.81
C ALA A 73 18.89 11.00 -8.32
N LYS A 74 19.70 11.90 -8.90
CA LYS A 74 19.78 12.15 -10.35
C LYS A 74 20.18 10.89 -11.14
N SER A 75 20.92 9.97 -10.52
CA SER A 75 21.29 8.68 -11.13
C SER A 75 20.11 7.72 -11.29
N TYR A 76 18.95 8.02 -10.70
CA TYR A 76 17.75 7.19 -10.71
C TYR A 76 16.61 7.93 -11.41
N LYS A 77 16.52 7.77 -12.74
CA LYS A 77 15.60 8.51 -13.61
C LYS A 77 14.17 8.65 -13.07
N GLU A 78 13.51 7.53 -12.76
CA GLU A 78 12.10 7.53 -12.32
C GLU A 78 11.94 8.14 -10.92
N PHE A 79 12.91 7.90 -10.04
CA PHE A 79 12.92 8.50 -8.71
C PHE A 79 13.19 10.02 -8.77
N TRP A 80 14.07 10.47 -9.65
CA TRP A 80 14.31 11.89 -9.89
C TRP A 80 13.07 12.59 -10.46
N ALA A 81 12.40 11.97 -11.42
CA ALA A 81 11.18 12.49 -12.04
C ALA A 81 10.08 12.71 -11.00
N ILE A 82 9.76 11.69 -10.18
CA ILE A 82 8.69 11.83 -9.17
C ILE A 82 9.05 12.86 -8.08
N LEU A 83 10.33 12.96 -7.69
CA LEU A 83 10.78 14.03 -6.79
C LEU A 83 10.53 15.41 -7.40
N ASN A 84 10.71 15.58 -8.71
CA ASN A 84 10.44 16.84 -9.41
C ASN A 84 8.99 17.02 -9.84
N LYS A 85 8.09 16.12 -9.42
CA LYS A 85 6.67 16.12 -9.80
C LYS A 85 6.46 16.01 -11.32
N GLU A 86 7.41 15.39 -12.01
CA GLU A 86 7.33 15.04 -13.42
C GLU A 86 6.68 13.66 -13.52
N TYR A 87 5.34 13.63 -13.58
CA TYR A 87 4.57 12.39 -13.62
C TYR A 87 4.45 11.83 -15.05
N MET A 88 4.35 10.50 -15.15
CA MET A 88 4.07 9.79 -16.40
C MET A 88 2.81 10.35 -17.09
N ARG A 89 2.96 10.90 -18.30
CA ARG A 89 1.84 11.42 -19.09
C ARG A 89 0.93 10.33 -19.66
N ARG A 90 1.47 9.14 -19.90
CA ARG A 90 0.77 8.01 -20.52
C ARG A 90 0.93 6.77 -19.64
N VAL A 91 0.09 6.65 -18.63
CA VAL A 91 -0.05 5.40 -17.87
C VAL A 91 -1.11 4.54 -18.58
N PRO A 92 -0.81 3.29 -18.99
CA PRO A 92 -1.82 2.40 -19.55
C PRO A 92 -2.98 2.23 -18.58
N LYS A 93 -4.18 2.69 -18.95
CA LYS A 93 -5.34 2.75 -18.04
C LYS A 93 -5.88 1.38 -17.63
N GLU A 94 -5.57 0.35 -18.41
CA GLU A 94 -6.14 -0.99 -18.28
C GLU A 94 -5.17 -2.04 -17.73
N HIS A 95 -3.91 -1.66 -17.49
CA HIS A 95 -2.88 -2.60 -17.06
C HIS A 95 -2.43 -2.31 -15.63
N LEU A 96 -2.29 -3.38 -14.85
CA LEU A 96 -1.64 -3.33 -13.55
C LEU A 96 -0.13 -3.33 -13.77
N LYS A 97 0.58 -2.53 -12.98
CA LYS A 97 2.03 -2.63 -12.85
C LYS A 97 2.33 -3.62 -11.73
N VAL A 98 3.00 -4.72 -12.07
CA VAL A 98 3.40 -5.76 -11.12
C VAL A 98 4.90 -5.91 -11.18
N ASP A 99 5.56 -5.85 -10.02
CA ASP A 99 7.00 -6.09 -9.90
C ASP A 99 7.28 -6.91 -8.65
N PHE A 100 8.36 -7.68 -8.70
CA PHE A 100 8.87 -8.44 -7.56
C PHE A 100 10.13 -7.76 -7.03
N LEU A 101 10.09 -7.40 -5.75
CA LEU A 101 11.20 -6.81 -5.01
C LEU A 101 11.80 -7.84 -4.07
N LEU A 102 13.09 -7.71 -3.81
CA LEU A 102 13.76 -8.41 -2.71
C LEU A 102 14.13 -7.40 -1.64
N THR A 103 13.79 -7.70 -0.39
CA THR A 103 14.32 -6.94 0.74
C THR A 103 15.83 -7.11 0.84
N ASN A 104 16.49 -6.29 1.65
CA ASN A 104 17.92 -6.43 1.93
C ASN A 104 18.26 -7.80 2.53
N LYS A 105 17.30 -8.46 3.21
CA LYS A 105 17.42 -9.85 3.71
C LYS A 105 16.83 -10.89 2.74
N LYS A 106 16.70 -10.56 1.46
CA LYS A 106 16.27 -11.47 0.38
C LYS A 106 14.87 -12.08 0.58
N LYS A 107 13.98 -11.40 1.30
CA LYS A 107 12.55 -11.77 1.34
C LYS A 107 11.84 -11.19 0.12
N LEU A 108 11.04 -12.01 -0.54
CA LEU A 108 10.25 -11.62 -1.71
C LEU A 108 9.08 -10.72 -1.29
N VAL A 109 8.87 -9.64 -2.04
CA VAL A 109 7.73 -8.73 -1.92
C VAL A 109 7.16 -8.50 -3.30
N MET A 110 5.88 -8.81 -3.50
CA MET A 110 5.16 -8.44 -4.71
C MET A 110 4.58 -7.04 -4.54
N ALA A 111 4.89 -6.13 -5.46
CA ALA A 111 4.30 -4.80 -5.51
C ALA A 111 3.32 -4.74 -6.69
N ILE A 112 2.12 -4.22 -6.43
CA ILE A 112 1.06 -4.07 -7.43
C ILE A 112 0.59 -2.61 -7.38
N ALA A 113 0.52 -1.98 -8.55
CA ALA A 113 -0.03 -0.64 -8.72
C ALA A 113 -1.07 -0.63 -9.83
N LYS A 114 -2.20 0.04 -9.55
CA LYS A 114 -3.25 0.32 -10.55
C LYS A 114 -3.29 1.82 -10.89
N PRO A 115 -3.64 2.18 -12.14
CA PRO A 115 -3.94 3.56 -12.48
C PRO A 115 -5.25 4.03 -11.82
N PRO A 116 -5.45 5.36 -11.63
CA PRO A 116 -6.66 5.90 -11.00
C PRO A 116 -7.97 5.43 -11.64
N ASN A 117 -7.99 5.30 -12.97
CA ASN A 117 -9.18 4.94 -13.74
C ASN A 117 -9.25 3.43 -14.08
N TYR A 118 -8.57 2.59 -13.30
CA TYR A 118 -8.62 1.14 -13.52
C TYR A 118 -10.05 0.62 -13.24
N PRO A 119 -10.70 -0.06 -14.22
CA PRO A 119 -12.14 -0.29 -14.17
C PRO A 119 -12.58 -1.52 -13.38
N ARG A 120 -11.64 -2.35 -12.91
CA ARG A 120 -11.95 -3.63 -12.25
C ARG A 120 -11.67 -3.58 -10.75
N ASP A 121 -12.40 -4.37 -9.98
CA ASP A 121 -12.07 -4.63 -8.58
C ASP A 121 -10.70 -5.32 -8.50
N ILE A 122 -9.76 -4.66 -7.83
CA ILE A 122 -8.39 -5.16 -7.71
C ILE A 122 -8.34 -6.47 -6.92
N TYR A 123 -9.20 -6.61 -5.89
CA TYR A 123 -9.19 -7.77 -5.01
C TYR A 123 -9.60 -9.03 -5.76
N THR A 124 -10.62 -8.95 -6.62
CA THR A 124 -11.02 -10.06 -7.50
C THR A 124 -10.02 -10.34 -8.62
N GLN A 125 -9.35 -9.32 -9.17
CA GLN A 125 -8.26 -9.53 -10.14
C GLN A 125 -7.06 -10.25 -9.51
N GLU A 126 -6.71 -9.90 -8.27
CA GLU A 126 -5.61 -10.52 -7.55
C GLU A 126 -5.89 -11.98 -7.21
N LEU A 127 -7.13 -12.32 -6.80
CA LEU A 127 -7.57 -13.70 -6.56
C LEU A 127 -7.20 -14.64 -7.71
N GLY A 128 -7.69 -14.34 -8.91
CA GLY A 128 -7.64 -15.28 -10.04
C GLY A 128 -6.31 -15.30 -10.79
N ARG A 129 -5.51 -14.22 -10.67
CA ARG A 129 -4.29 -14.07 -11.50
C ARG A 129 -3.00 -14.11 -10.71
N GLN A 130 -2.97 -13.60 -9.48
CA GLN A 130 -1.73 -13.43 -8.72
C GLN A 130 -1.67 -14.40 -7.54
N MET A 131 -2.75 -14.48 -6.76
CA MET A 131 -2.78 -15.24 -5.52
C MET A 131 -3.21 -16.69 -5.73
N ASN A 132 -4.16 -16.95 -6.65
CA ASN A 132 -4.74 -18.28 -6.92
C ASN A 132 -5.17 -18.98 -5.61
N ASP A 133 -5.84 -18.21 -4.73
CA ASP A 133 -6.34 -18.59 -3.41
C ASP A 133 -7.45 -17.61 -3.00
N SER A 134 -8.39 -18.04 -2.16
CA SER A 134 -9.41 -17.18 -1.56
C SER A 134 -8.77 -16.17 -0.60
N ILE A 135 -9.28 -14.94 -0.57
CA ILE A 135 -8.78 -13.86 0.30
C ILE A 135 -9.87 -13.34 1.22
N THR A 136 -9.44 -12.90 2.40
CA THR A 136 -10.27 -12.20 3.37
C THR A 136 -9.75 -10.78 3.51
N VAL A 137 -10.60 -9.80 3.21
CA VAL A 137 -10.23 -8.39 3.00
C VAL A 137 -10.74 -7.53 4.15
N GLN A 138 -9.83 -6.78 4.78
CA GLN A 138 -10.14 -5.61 5.58
C GLN A 138 -10.06 -4.37 4.68
N SER A 139 -11.08 -3.52 4.73
CA SER A 139 -11.12 -2.23 4.04
C SER A 139 -12.09 -1.30 4.76
N TRP A 140 -11.86 0.01 4.66
CA TRP A 140 -12.83 0.99 5.12
C TRP A 140 -14.06 0.98 4.20
N ARG A 141 -15.23 0.62 4.74
CA ARG A 141 -16.49 0.46 3.98
C ARG A 141 -17.41 1.69 4.02
N ASN A 142 -16.95 2.79 4.61
CA ASN A 142 -17.72 4.04 4.74
C ASN A 142 -17.33 5.10 3.68
N GLY A 143 -16.65 4.69 2.60
CA GLY A 143 -16.22 5.58 1.53
C GLY A 143 -17.33 5.95 0.53
N ALA A 144 -16.99 6.81 -0.42
CA ALA A 144 -17.84 7.09 -1.58
C ALA A 144 -17.85 5.90 -2.56
N GLY A 145 -18.97 5.70 -3.26
CA GLY A 145 -19.15 4.62 -4.25
C GLY A 145 -20.04 3.46 -3.79
N GLY A 146 -20.36 3.38 -2.49
CA GLY A 146 -21.03 2.22 -1.88
C GLY A 146 -20.04 1.08 -1.65
N ALA A 147 -20.26 0.22 -0.66
CA ALA A 147 -19.34 -0.89 -0.39
C ALA A 147 -19.65 -2.08 -1.31
N GLN A 148 -18.63 -2.72 -1.89
CA GLN A 148 -18.86 -3.93 -2.68
C GLN A 148 -19.35 -5.08 -1.82
N ASN A 149 -20.11 -5.99 -2.45
CA ASN A 149 -20.48 -7.25 -1.83
C ASN A 149 -19.33 -8.26 -1.91
N GLU A 150 -19.41 -9.29 -1.06
CA GLU A 150 -18.54 -10.46 -1.18
C GLU A 150 -18.64 -11.06 -2.60
N HIS A 151 -17.53 -11.61 -3.07
CA HIS A 151 -17.44 -12.19 -4.41
C HIS A 151 -17.08 -13.66 -4.30
N CYS A 152 -17.95 -14.55 -4.79
CA CYS A 152 -17.73 -15.99 -4.74
C CYS A 152 -17.78 -16.58 -6.14
N THR A 153 -16.84 -17.49 -6.42
CA THR A 153 -16.78 -18.34 -7.60
C THR A 153 -16.66 -19.80 -7.13
N PRO A 154 -16.79 -20.80 -8.03
CA PRO A 154 -16.58 -22.20 -7.66
C PRO A 154 -15.18 -22.51 -7.10
N HIS A 155 -14.17 -21.69 -7.40
CA HIS A 155 -12.78 -21.93 -7.02
C HIS A 155 -12.27 -21.00 -5.92
N TYR A 156 -12.68 -19.73 -5.95
CA TYR A 156 -12.14 -18.68 -5.08
C TYR A 156 -13.23 -17.73 -4.58
N SER A 157 -12.99 -17.14 -3.41
CA SER A 157 -13.86 -16.13 -2.80
C SER A 157 -13.09 -14.92 -2.28
N VAL A 158 -13.68 -13.72 -2.40
CA VAL A 158 -13.34 -12.52 -1.61
C VAL A 158 -14.40 -12.35 -0.53
N THR A 159 -14.02 -12.57 0.73
CA THR A 159 -14.88 -12.30 1.88
C THR A 159 -14.40 -11.07 2.63
N ASP A 160 -15.29 -10.35 3.29
CA ASP A 160 -14.93 -9.13 3.99
C ASP A 160 -14.78 -9.37 5.51
N VAL A 161 -13.84 -8.69 6.13
CA VAL A 161 -13.70 -8.64 7.59
C VAL A 161 -14.78 -7.71 8.16
N THR A 162 -15.51 -8.17 9.16
CA THR A 162 -16.52 -7.38 9.89
C THR A 162 -16.07 -6.96 11.28
N VAL A 163 -15.20 -7.76 11.90
CA VAL A 163 -14.67 -7.55 13.24
C VAL A 163 -13.18 -7.91 13.25
N ILE A 164 -12.37 -7.08 13.90
CA ILE A 164 -10.94 -7.32 14.09
C ILE A 164 -10.69 -7.54 15.58
N GLY A 165 -9.95 -8.62 15.90
CA GLY A 165 -9.43 -8.89 17.23
C GLY A 165 -7.91 -8.81 17.25
N VAL A 166 -7.35 -8.00 18.14
CA VAL A 166 -5.91 -7.87 18.33
C VAL A 166 -5.54 -8.31 19.75
N LYS A 167 -4.74 -9.36 19.87
CA LYS A 167 -4.21 -9.84 21.14
C LYS A 167 -2.73 -9.47 21.27
N THR A 168 -2.39 -8.82 22.38
CA THR A 168 -1.02 -8.46 22.73
C THR A 168 -0.67 -9.01 24.11
N LYS A 169 0.61 -8.92 24.51
CA LYS A 169 1.02 -9.25 25.88
C LYS A 169 0.33 -8.38 26.95
N LYS A 170 -0.18 -7.20 26.58
CA LYS A 170 -0.81 -6.23 27.48
C LYS A 170 -2.33 -6.36 27.57
N GLY A 171 -2.96 -7.18 26.72
CA GLY A 171 -4.42 -7.31 26.67
C GLY A 171 -4.94 -7.61 25.27
N TYR A 172 -6.27 -7.59 25.13
CA TYR A 172 -6.95 -7.78 23.86
C TYR A 172 -7.82 -6.56 23.52
N ALA A 173 -7.97 -6.29 22.23
CA ALA A 173 -8.91 -5.31 21.69
C ALA A 173 -9.76 -5.99 20.62
N VAL A 174 -11.05 -5.69 20.59
CA VAL A 174 -11.99 -6.16 19.55
C VAL A 174 -12.79 -4.95 19.09
N PHE A 175 -12.83 -4.70 17.80
CA PHE A 175 -13.47 -3.52 17.22
C PHE A 175 -14.03 -3.84 15.83
N SER A 176 -14.96 -3.00 15.36
CA SER A 176 -15.57 -3.17 14.04
C SER A 176 -14.56 -2.84 12.94
N SER A 177 -14.65 -3.52 11.79
CA SER A 177 -13.89 -3.13 10.59
C SER A 177 -14.21 -1.71 10.09
N ARG A 178 -15.35 -1.14 10.54
CA ARG A 178 -15.73 0.25 10.26
C ARG A 178 -14.92 1.29 11.03
N GLU A 179 -14.28 0.86 12.13
CA GLU A 179 -13.42 1.66 13.00
C GLU A 179 -11.94 1.43 12.67
N ASP A 180 -11.64 0.93 11.47
CA ASP A 180 -10.29 0.64 11.01
C ASP A 180 -10.08 1.19 9.59
N HIS A 181 -9.06 2.05 9.43
CA HIS A 181 -8.72 2.67 8.16
C HIS A 181 -7.69 1.88 7.36
N SER A 182 -7.07 0.86 7.96
CA SER A 182 -6.17 -0.02 7.24
C SER A 182 -6.94 -0.76 6.14
N LYS A 183 -6.24 -1.04 5.04
CA LYS A 183 -6.77 -1.92 3.99
C LYS A 183 -5.77 -3.02 3.75
N TRP A 184 -6.13 -4.25 4.03
CA TRP A 184 -5.23 -5.39 3.86
C TRP A 184 -6.04 -6.63 3.53
N TYR A 185 -5.37 -7.67 3.04
CA TYR A 185 -5.99 -8.98 2.96
C TYR A 185 -5.00 -10.06 3.37
N VAL A 186 -5.57 -11.20 3.74
CA VAL A 186 -4.84 -12.46 3.91
C VAL A 186 -5.43 -13.51 2.99
N THR A 187 -4.57 -14.36 2.44
CA THR A 187 -5.00 -15.57 1.72
C THR A 187 -5.38 -16.65 2.73
N ARG A 188 -6.40 -17.46 2.42
CA ARG A 188 -6.90 -18.50 3.33
C ARG A 188 -5.92 -19.66 3.53
N HIS A 189 -5.14 -20.03 2.51
CA HIS A 189 -4.31 -21.22 2.53
C HIS A 189 -2.82 -20.94 2.31
N LYS A 190 -2.47 -19.95 1.48
CA LYS A 190 -1.07 -19.72 1.06
C LYS A 190 -0.21 -18.87 2.01
N GLY A 191 -0.79 -18.33 3.08
CA GLY A 191 -0.06 -17.54 4.07
C GLY A 191 0.49 -16.20 3.54
N VAL A 192 -0.15 -15.61 2.53
CA VAL A 192 0.18 -14.28 2.02
C VAL A 192 -0.59 -13.22 2.79
N PHE A 193 0.12 -12.15 3.16
CA PHE A 193 -0.43 -10.91 3.68
C PHE A 193 -0.16 -9.79 2.68
N CYS A 194 -1.18 -9.02 2.33
CA CYS A 194 -1.04 -7.84 1.48
C CYS A 194 -1.54 -6.61 2.21
N PHE A 195 -0.77 -5.52 2.10
CA PHE A 195 -1.18 -4.21 2.57
C PHE A 195 -1.48 -3.30 1.39
N SER A 196 -2.70 -2.76 1.35
CA SER A 196 -3.26 -1.99 0.25
C SER A 196 -3.51 -0.53 0.64
N SER A 197 -3.49 0.35 -0.36
CA SER A 197 -3.96 1.74 -0.25
C SER A 197 -5.43 1.89 -0.67
N LEU A 198 -6.04 0.82 -1.18
CA LEU A 198 -7.35 0.86 -1.85
C LEU A 198 -8.46 0.37 -0.94
N ASN A 199 -9.54 1.14 -0.85
CA ASN A 199 -10.78 0.61 -0.30
C ASN A 199 -11.45 -0.34 -1.31
N ARG A 200 -12.26 -1.26 -0.80
CA ARG A 200 -13.17 -2.12 -1.58
C ARG A 200 -14.57 -1.50 -1.60
N MET A 201 -14.70 -0.42 -2.38
CA MET A 201 -15.95 0.30 -2.67
C MET A 201 -16.45 -0.06 -4.06
#